data_AF-A0A257TIU2-F1
#
_entry.id   AF-A0A257TIU2-F1
#
_cell.length_a   1.000
_cell.length_b   1.000
_cell.length_c   1.000
_cell.angle_alpha   90.00
_cell.angle_beta   90.00
_cell.angle_gamma   90.00
#
_symmetry.space_group_name_H-M   'P 1'
#
loop_
_entity.id
_entity.type
_entity.pdbx_description
1 polymer ?
#
loop_
_entity_poly.entity_id
_entity_poly.type
_entity_poly.pdbx_seq_one_letter_code
_entity_poly.pdbx_strand_id
1 'polypeptide(L)' 'IREYRLYWGVNRIRLEKSKKSIVIMHPGPINRGVELDADVADGETSVILDQVTNGVAIRMAVLYLTGAKPS' A
#
# COMPACT_ATOMS: atom_id res chain seq x y z
N ILE A 1 1.07 -16.88 12.94
CA ILE A 1 0.33 -15.59 12.80
C ILE A 1 0.62 -14.64 13.96
N ARG A 2 0.36 -15.01 15.23
CA ARG A 2 0.58 -14.11 16.39
C ARG A 2 2.03 -13.61 16.53
N GLU A 3 3.00 -14.50 16.36
CA GLU A 3 4.43 -14.15 16.42
C GLU A 3 4.84 -13.20 15.30
N TYR A 4 4.40 -13.48 14.07
CA TYR A 4 4.62 -12.60 12.92
C TYR A 4 4.05 -11.19 13.16
N ARG A 5 2.79 -11.09 13.59
CA ARG A 5 2.17 -9.79 13.92
C ARG A 5 2.96 -9.04 14.99
N LEU A 6 3.45 -9.74 16.02
CA LEU A 6 4.20 -9.14 17.11
C LEU A 6 5.53 -8.52 16.64
N TYR A 7 6.29 -9.25 15.83
CA TYR A 7 7.63 -8.84 15.39
C TYR A 7 7.64 -7.97 14.13
N TRP A 8 6.70 -8.20 13.22
CA TRP A 8 6.73 -7.64 11.86
C TRP A 8 5.45 -6.91 11.45
N GLY A 9 4.34 -7.09 12.19
CA GLY A 9 3.10 -6.37 11.90
C GLY A 9 3.29 -4.85 12.00
N VAL A 10 2.76 -4.13 11.03
CA VAL A 10 2.71 -2.67 11.00
C VAL A 10 1.49 -2.21 11.77
N ASN A 11 1.73 -1.46 12.84
CA ASN A 11 0.70 -0.95 13.75
C ASN A 11 0.97 0.50 14.14
N ARG A 12 -0.03 1.17 14.69
CA ARG A 12 0.03 2.59 15.05
C ARG A 12 1.19 2.93 16.00
N ILE A 13 1.42 2.10 17.00
CA ILE A 13 2.51 2.29 17.98
C ILE A 13 3.89 2.31 17.31
N ARG A 14 4.10 1.48 16.27
CA ARG A 14 5.35 1.49 15.50
C ARG A 14 5.49 2.74 14.64
N LEU A 15 4.38 3.20 14.05
CA LEU A 15 4.38 4.40 13.21
C LEU A 15 4.63 5.67 14.03
N GLU A 16 4.04 5.79 15.23
CA GLU A 16 4.23 6.93 16.14
C GLU A 16 5.67 7.10 16.63
N LYS A 17 6.48 6.03 16.59
CA LYS A 17 7.91 6.11 16.90
C LYS A 17 8.73 6.78 15.80
N SER A 18 8.18 6.90 14.59
CA SER A 18 8.83 7.60 13.49
C SER A 18 8.64 9.10 13.63
N LYS A 19 9.73 9.86 13.47
CA LYS A 19 9.69 11.33 13.40
C LYS A 19 9.43 11.85 11.98
N LYS A 20 9.21 10.95 11.01
CA LYS A 20 9.01 11.29 9.61
C LYS A 20 7.52 11.17 9.27
N SER A 21 7.07 12.00 8.33
CA SER A 21 5.81 11.74 7.65
C SER A 21 5.92 10.40 6.92
N ILE A 22 4.96 9.50 7.19
CA ILE A 22 4.93 8.14 6.63
C ILE A 22 3.74 8.07 5.69
N VAL A 23 3.92 7.36 4.59
CA VAL A 23 2.85 6.96 3.67
C VAL A 23 2.72 5.44 3.72
N ILE A 24 1.50 4.95 3.86
CA ILE A 24 1.20 3.51 3.92
C ILE A 24 0.76 3.02 2.54
N MET A 25 1.47 2.00 2.04
CA MET A 25 1.25 1.36 0.75
C MET A 25 1.11 -0.15 0.93
N HIS A 26 0.34 -0.81 0.06
CA HIS A 26 0.19 -2.26 0.05
C HIS A 26 -0.39 -2.72 -1.30
N PRO A 27 0.22 -3.69 -2.00
CA PRO A 27 -0.24 -4.12 -3.33
C PRO A 27 -1.55 -4.95 -3.30
N GLY A 28 -1.90 -5.52 -2.14
CA GLY A 28 -3.13 -6.30 -1.92
C GLY A 28 -3.02 -7.77 -2.35
N PRO A 29 -3.97 -8.64 -1.95
CA PRO A 29 -4.97 -8.41 -0.90
C PRO A 29 -4.33 -8.25 0.49
N ILE A 30 -4.94 -7.46 1.36
CA ILE A 30 -4.41 -7.20 2.72
C ILE A 30 -5.01 -8.20 3.70
N ASN A 31 -4.18 -8.91 4.47
CA ASN A 31 -4.60 -9.63 5.67
C ASN A 31 -4.57 -8.66 6.88
N ARG A 32 -5.68 -7.94 7.03
CA ARG A 32 -5.89 -6.99 8.13
C ARG A 32 -5.73 -7.69 9.49
N GLY A 33 -5.03 -7.03 10.40
CA GLY A 33 -4.75 -7.54 11.74
C GLY A 33 -3.67 -8.63 11.79
N VAL A 34 -3.01 -8.95 10.67
CA VAL A 34 -1.84 -9.84 10.62
C VAL A 34 -0.58 -9.06 10.26
N GLU A 35 -0.45 -8.58 9.03
CA GLU A 35 0.67 -7.74 8.58
C GLU A 35 0.43 -6.24 8.79
N LEU A 36 -0.83 -5.80 8.75
CA LEU A 36 -1.20 -4.39 8.84
C LEU A 36 -2.47 -4.25 9.67
N ASP A 37 -2.43 -3.45 10.72
CA ASP A 37 -3.62 -3.17 11.52
C ASP A 37 -4.65 -2.36 10.69
N ALA A 38 -5.94 -2.62 10.91
CA ALA A 38 -7.01 -2.07 10.09
C ALA A 38 -7.09 -0.53 10.16
N ASP A 39 -6.86 0.05 11.34
CA ASP A 39 -6.85 1.50 11.56
C ASP A 39 -5.66 2.21 10.90
N VAL A 40 -4.61 1.46 10.57
CA VAL A 40 -3.47 1.96 9.80
C VAL A 40 -3.76 1.82 8.30
N ALA A 41 -4.33 0.69 7.88
CA ALA A 41 -4.71 0.46 6.48
C ALA A 41 -5.73 1.49 5.97
N ASP A 42 -6.65 1.94 6.82
CA ASP A 42 -7.68 2.94 6.51
C ASP A 42 -7.36 4.34 7.06
N GLY A 43 -6.15 4.54 7.60
CA GLY A 43 -5.73 5.80 8.18
C GLY A 43 -5.47 6.89 7.14
N GLU A 44 -5.39 8.15 7.59
CA GLU A 44 -5.17 9.33 6.74
C GLU A 44 -3.89 9.28 5.90
N THR A 45 -2.87 8.55 6.37
CA THR A 45 -1.59 8.40 5.68
C THR A 45 -1.57 7.22 4.70
N SER A 46 -2.69 6.51 4.56
CA SER A 46 -2.82 5.38 3.65
C SER A 46 -3.15 5.83 2.22
N VAL A 47 -2.36 5.36 1.27
CA VAL A 47 -2.58 5.60 -0.17
C VAL A 47 -2.83 4.29 -0.90
N ILE A 48 -3.28 3.24 -0.19
CA ILE A 48 -3.44 1.91 -0.77
C ILE A 48 -4.45 1.91 -1.93
N LEU A 49 -5.60 2.58 -1.77
CA LEU A 49 -6.59 2.69 -2.85
C LEU A 49 -6.06 3.53 -4.02
N ASP A 50 -5.35 4.62 -3.75
CA ASP A 50 -4.74 5.45 -4.78
C ASP A 50 -3.68 4.66 -5.56
N GLN A 51 -2.86 3.86 -4.87
CA GLN A 51 -1.87 2.98 -5.47
C GLN A 51 -2.53 1.98 -6.45
N VAL A 52 -3.62 1.32 -6.05
CA VAL A 52 -4.36 0.38 -6.90
C VAL A 52 -4.96 1.11 -8.11
N THR A 53 -5.56 2.28 -7.88
CA THR A 53 -6.15 3.13 -8.92
C THR A 53 -5.11 3.59 -9.94
N ASN A 54 -3.96 4.07 -9.46
CA ASN A 54 -2.83 4.48 -10.29
C ASN A 54 -2.27 3.33 -11.14
N GLY A 55 -2.46 2.07 -10.71
CA GLY A 55 -2.12 0.89 -11.50
C GLY A 55 -2.82 0.84 -12.86
N VAL A 56 -4.05 1.36 -12.98
CA VAL A 56 -4.75 1.45 -14.28
C VAL A 56 -4.04 2.43 -15.20
N ALA A 57 -3.76 3.64 -14.72
CA ALA A 57 -3.09 4.68 -15.49
C ALA A 57 -1.70 4.23 -15.97
N ILE A 58 -0.92 3.60 -15.10
CA ILE A 58 0.41 3.04 -15.44
C ILE A 58 0.27 1.99 -16.57
N ARG A 59 -0.66 1.04 -16.43
CA ARG A 59 -0.86 -0.01 -17.46
C ARG A 59 -1.28 0.59 -18.80
N MET A 60 -2.19 1.57 -18.80
CA MET A 60 -2.59 2.26 -20.04
C MET A 60 -1.40 2.97 -20.70
N ALA A 61 -0.57 3.68 -19.91
CA ALA A 61 0.62 4.35 -20.43
C ALA A 61 1.62 3.36 -21.03
N VAL A 62 1.87 2.23 -20.34
CA VAL A 62 2.76 1.17 -20.84
C VAL A 62 2.23 0.59 -22.16
N LEU A 63 0.95 0.25 -22.24
CA LEU A 63 0.32 -0.26 -23.47
C LEU A 63 0.39 0.77 -24.60
N TYR A 64 0.15 2.05 -24.31
CA TYR A 64 0.24 3.13 -25.29
C TYR A 64 1.65 3.23 -25.89
N LEU A 65 2.67 3.27 -25.03
CA LEU A 65 4.07 3.44 -25.45
C LEU A 65 4.64 2.22 -26.18
N THR A 66 4.17 1.01 -25.84
CA THR A 66 4.77 -0.25 -26.33
C THR A 66 3.97 -0.92 -27.45
N GLY A 67 2.65 -0.78 -27.47
CA GLY A 67 1.77 -1.55 -28.37
C GLY A 67 0.75 -0.73 -29.16
N ALA A 68 0.49 0.53 -28.78
CA ALA A 68 -0.50 1.38 -29.46
C ALA A 68 0.11 2.51 -30.29
N LYS A 69 1.43 2.50 -30.53
CA LYS A 69 2.05 3.43 -31.48
C LYS A 69 1.45 3.10 -32.86
N PRO A 70 0.72 4.03 -33.51
CA PRO A 70 0.33 3.81 -34.89
C PRO A 70 1.62 3.70 -35.68
N SER A 71 1.85 2.53 -36.29
CA SER A 71 2.81 2.37 -37.38
C SER A 71 2.48 3.34 -38.51
#